data_AF-A0A7W1KBW5-F1
#
_entry.id   AF-A0A7W1KBW5-F1
#
_cell.length_a   1.000
_cell.length_b   1.000
_cell.length_c   1.000
_cell.angle_alpha   90.00
_cell.angle_beta   90.00
_cell.angle_gamma   90.00
#
_symmetry.space_group_name_H-M   'P 1'
#
loop_
_entity.id
_entity.type
_entity.pdbx_description
1 polymer ?
#
loop_
_entity_poly.entity_id
_entity_poly.type
_entity_poly.pdbx_seq_one_letter_code
_entity_poly.pdbx_strand_id
1 'polypeptide(L)'
;MRHRPLYEALSAFAEEAAWLLAGDTADGAEVPFEVVESRGRRLDTPLYCYRPLTDAFIRDRVGVFGRLPTYTPAARLLAGLDGVAAYLREQREPRIPLDPRELADAALRVFISRVFSEATEFVITPERLERAYAEIESAVFEGRADAVVVAPLFGLRIASAEIALGEGLSLIGGEELEDAPKDAVWPLGADE
;
A
#
# COMPACT_ATOMS: atom_id res chain seq x y z
N MET A 1 0.39 -7.57 -12.42
CA MET A 1 -0.60 -6.48 -12.49
C MET A 1 -0.72 -5.90 -11.10
N ARG A 2 -1.08 -4.62 -10.96
CA ARG A 2 -1.17 -3.97 -9.65
C ARG A 2 -2.53 -4.24 -9.02
N HIS A 3 -2.56 -4.66 -7.76
CA HIS A 3 -3.82 -4.84 -7.04
C HIS A 3 -4.45 -3.48 -6.69
N ARG A 4 -5.16 -2.91 -7.66
CA ARG A 4 -5.63 -1.51 -7.64
C ARG A 4 -6.42 -1.12 -6.38
N PRO A 5 -7.36 -1.93 -5.87
CA PRO A 5 -8.07 -1.59 -4.63
C PRO A 5 -7.16 -1.52 -3.40
N LEU A 6 -6.11 -2.35 -3.35
CA LEU A 6 -5.15 -2.36 -2.25
C LEU A 6 -4.27 -1.13 -2.30
N TYR A 7 -3.76 -0.80 -3.49
CA TYR A 7 -2.95 0.40 -3.68
C TYR A 7 -3.73 1.67 -3.28
N GLU A 8 -4.96 1.82 -3.76
CA GLU A 8 -5.77 3.01 -3.48
C GLU A 8 -6.04 3.16 -1.97
N ALA A 9 -6.37 2.06 -1.30
CA ALA A 9 -6.59 2.07 0.15
C ALA A 9 -5.31 2.37 0.95
N LEU A 10 -4.17 1.77 0.58
CA LEU A 10 -2.88 2.02 1.24
C LEU A 10 -2.37 3.44 0.99
N SER A 11 -2.60 3.98 -0.21
CA SER A 11 -2.23 5.35 -0.55
C SER A 11 -3.04 6.36 0.26
N ALA A 12 -4.36 6.21 0.31
CA ALA A 12 -5.23 7.06 1.12
C ALA A 12 -4.87 7.00 2.62
N PHE A 13 -4.57 5.79 3.13
CA PHE A 13 -4.09 5.63 4.50
C PHE A 13 -2.75 6.30 4.75
N ALA A 14 -1.80 6.17 3.81
CA ALA A 14 -0.50 6.81 3.94
C ALA A 14 -0.62 8.33 3.94
N GLU A 15 -1.45 8.91 3.06
CA GLU A 15 -1.72 10.35 3.02
C GLU A 15 -2.28 10.86 4.33
N GLU A 16 -3.31 10.20 4.88
CA GLU A 16 -3.91 10.62 6.15
C GLU A 16 -2.94 10.45 7.33
N ALA A 17 -2.16 9.37 7.35
CA ALA A 17 -1.10 9.18 8.35
C ALA A 17 -0.01 10.25 8.24
N ALA A 18 0.36 10.68 7.03
CA ALA A 18 1.30 11.76 6.80
C ALA A 18 0.81 13.07 7.44
N TRP A 19 -0.45 13.44 7.19
CA TRP A 19 -1.07 14.62 7.78
C TRP A 19 -1.08 14.58 9.30
N LEU A 20 -1.43 13.43 9.90
CA LEU A 20 -1.40 13.25 11.34
C LEU A 20 0.01 13.43 11.91
N LEU A 21 1.00 12.76 11.33
CA LEU A 21 2.38 12.80 11.81
C LEU A 21 3.01 14.18 11.63
N ALA A 22 2.72 14.86 10.51
CA ALA A 22 3.14 16.24 10.27
C ALA A 22 2.51 17.20 11.29
N GLY A 23 1.22 17.03 11.59
CA GLY A 23 0.51 17.79 12.63
C GLY A 23 1.16 17.60 14.01
N ASP A 24 1.41 16.37 14.42
CA ASP A 24 2.06 16.06 15.69
C ASP A 24 3.45 16.72 15.80
N THR A 25 4.25 16.70 14.72
CA THR A 25 5.56 17.37 14.71
C THR A 25 5.45 18.90 14.74
N ALA A 26 4.43 19.47 14.09
CA ALA A 26 4.16 20.91 14.13
C ALA A 26 3.70 21.36 15.53
N ASP A 27 2.98 20.50 16.26
CA ASP A 27 2.55 20.70 17.64
C ASP A 27 3.69 20.47 18.66
N GLY A 28 4.90 20.15 18.18
CA GLY A 28 6.12 20.08 18.99
C GLY A 28 6.54 18.66 19.41
N ALA A 29 5.95 17.61 18.84
CA ALA A 29 6.47 16.26 19.05
C ALA A 29 7.80 16.07 18.34
N GLU A 30 8.84 15.71 19.08
CA GLU A 30 10.17 15.50 18.52
C GLU A 30 10.34 14.06 18.01
N VAL A 31 10.93 13.92 16.82
CA VAL A 31 11.36 12.62 16.28
C VAL A 31 12.74 12.31 16.86
N PRO A 32 12.90 11.19 17.61
CA PRO A 32 14.21 10.82 18.16
C PRO A 32 15.23 10.62 17.05
N PHE A 33 16.52 10.84 17.34
CA PHE A 33 17.61 10.61 16.40
C PHE A 33 18.75 9.83 17.03
N GLU A 34 19.50 9.12 16.20
CA GLU A 34 20.77 8.51 16.55
C GLU A 34 21.91 9.14 15.75
N VAL A 35 23.13 9.08 16.30
CA VAL A 35 24.35 9.54 15.63
C VAL A 35 25.08 8.31 15.10
N VAL A 36 25.22 8.22 13.77
CA VAL A 36 25.85 7.09 13.08
C VAL A 36 27.17 7.54 12.47
N GLU A 37 28.20 6.70 12.59
CA GLU A 37 29.49 6.90 11.92
C GLU A 37 29.41 6.41 10.46
N SER A 38 29.47 7.33 9.51
CA SER A 38 29.61 7.05 8.09
C SER A 38 31.10 6.96 7.73
N ARG A 39 31.58 5.74 7.44
CA ARG A 39 32.91 5.52 6.88
C ARG A 39 32.85 5.58 5.36
N GLY A 40 33.33 6.68 4.78
CA GLY A 40 33.50 6.79 3.34
C GLY A 40 34.58 5.84 2.83
N ARG A 41 34.39 5.20 1.67
CA ARG A 41 35.37 4.27 1.05
C ARG A 41 36.76 4.85 0.76
N ARG A 42 36.98 6.16 0.92
CA ARG A 42 38.21 6.88 0.51
C ARG A 42 38.79 7.85 1.54
N LEU A 43 38.17 8.03 2.71
CA LEU A 43 38.62 8.99 3.74
C LEU A 43 38.78 8.26 5.08
N ASP A 44 39.97 8.39 5.70
CA ASP A 44 40.29 7.84 7.03
C ASP A 44 39.60 8.58 8.20
N THR A 45 38.89 9.68 7.92
CA THR A 45 38.19 10.46 8.94
C THR A 45 36.71 10.07 9.02
N PRO A 46 36.20 9.64 10.20
CA PRO A 46 34.79 9.32 10.37
C PRO A 46 33.91 10.57 10.23
N LEU A 47 32.84 10.46 9.45
CA LEU A 47 31.77 11.46 9.41
C LEU A 47 30.63 11.01 10.33
N TYR A 48 30.11 11.92 11.14
CA TYR A 48 28.96 11.64 12.01
C TYR A 48 27.69 12.19 11.36
N CYS A 49 26.71 11.30 11.15
CA CYS A 49 25.43 11.63 10.54
C CYS A 49 24.31 11.44 11.55
N TYR A 50 23.38 12.40 11.60
CA TYR A 50 22.13 12.24 12.35
C TYR A 50 21.16 11.42 11.52
N ARG A 51 20.64 10.34 12.11
CA ARG A 51 19.63 9.49 11.50
C ARG A 51 18.34 9.57 12.31
N PRO A 52 17.21 9.99 11.71
CA PRO A 52 15.94 10.04 12.42
C PRO A 52 15.41 8.62 12.66
N LEU A 53 14.96 8.37 13.89
CA LEU A 53 14.35 7.12 14.34
C LEU A 53 12.83 7.16 14.11
N THR A 54 12.43 7.34 12.86
CA THR A 54 11.01 7.47 12.47
C THR A 54 10.19 6.25 12.86
N ASP A 55 10.78 5.05 12.78
CA ASP A 55 10.13 3.80 13.20
C ASP A 55 9.70 3.81 14.67
N ALA A 56 10.53 4.38 15.55
CA ALA A 56 10.21 4.50 16.98
C ALA A 56 9.06 5.49 17.20
N PHE A 57 9.14 6.64 16.54
CA PHE A 57 8.10 7.68 16.60
C PHE A 57 6.74 7.20 16.09
N ILE A 58 6.73 6.39 15.02
CA ILE A 58 5.53 5.80 14.41
C ILE A 58 4.96 4.70 15.32
N ARG A 59 5.82 3.89 15.94
CA ARG A 59 5.40 2.82 16.87
C ARG A 59 4.61 3.35 18.06
N ASP A 60 4.99 4.52 18.58
CA ASP A 60 4.29 5.16 19.70
C ASP A 60 2.88 5.68 19.32
N ARG A 61 2.60 5.80 18.01
CA ARG A 61 1.35 6.36 17.45
C ARG A 61 0.41 5.34 16.84
N VAL A 62 0.69 4.06 16.98
CA VAL A 62 -0.12 2.97 16.40
C VAL A 62 -1.57 3.03 16.85
N GLY A 63 -1.82 3.35 18.12
CA GLY A 63 -3.17 3.49 18.66
C GLY A 63 -3.96 4.67 18.05
N VAL A 64 -3.26 5.68 17.51
CA VAL A 64 -3.88 6.84 16.85
C VAL A 64 -4.28 6.49 15.41
N PHE A 65 -3.45 5.72 14.70
CA PHE A 65 -3.77 5.28 13.34
C PHE A 65 -5.07 4.48 13.28
N GLY A 66 -5.34 3.64 14.29
CA GLY A 66 -6.60 2.88 14.36
C GLY A 66 -7.88 3.74 14.41
N ARG A 67 -7.77 5.04 14.66
CA ARG A 67 -8.89 6.00 14.65
C ARG A 67 -9.09 6.69 13.29
N LEU A 68 -8.14 6.54 12.36
CA LEU A 68 -8.25 7.15 11.05
C LEU A 68 -9.36 6.47 10.22
N PRO A 69 -10.24 7.23 9.55
CA PRO A 69 -11.24 6.70 8.64
C PRO A 69 -10.66 5.74 7.58
N THR A 70 -9.47 6.04 7.05
CA THR A 70 -8.78 5.23 6.03
C THR A 70 -8.17 3.93 6.56
N TYR A 71 -8.01 3.81 7.88
CA TYR A 71 -7.41 2.63 8.51
C TYR A 71 -8.23 1.36 8.31
N THR A 72 -9.54 1.43 8.57
CA THR A 72 -10.40 0.25 8.55
C THR A 72 -10.50 -0.38 7.16
N PRO A 73 -10.72 0.38 6.06
CA PRO A 73 -10.68 -0.17 4.70
C PRO A 73 -9.34 -0.83 4.36
N ALA A 74 -8.21 -0.19 4.69
CA ALA A 74 -6.89 -0.72 4.42
C ALA A 74 -6.59 -2.01 5.22
N ALA A 75 -6.95 -2.02 6.51
CA ALA A 75 -6.79 -3.19 7.37
C ALA A 75 -7.63 -4.38 6.90
N ARG A 76 -8.87 -4.14 6.45
CA ARG A 76 -9.75 -5.19 5.92
C ARG A 76 -9.19 -5.83 4.66
N LEU A 77 -8.66 -5.03 3.73
CA LEU A 77 -8.05 -5.55 2.52
C LEU A 77 -6.83 -6.41 2.85
N LEU A 78 -5.95 -5.95 3.75
CA LEU A 78 -4.81 -6.74 4.19
C LEU A 78 -5.22 -8.02 4.92
N ALA A 79 -6.24 -7.98 5.79
CA ALA A 79 -6.73 -9.16 6.50
C ALA A 79 -7.32 -10.23 5.57
N GLY A 80 -7.80 -9.84 4.38
CA GLY A 80 -8.30 -10.76 3.35
C GLY A 80 -7.23 -11.33 2.44
N LEU A 81 -5.99 -10.85 2.53
CA LEU A 81 -4.87 -11.29 1.70
C LEU A 81 -4.04 -12.35 2.43
N ASP A 82 -3.90 -13.52 1.82
CA ASP A 82 -2.87 -14.46 2.23
C ASP A 82 -1.48 -13.84 1.91
N GLY A 83 -0.46 -14.08 2.73
CA GLY A 83 0.91 -13.60 2.45
C GLY A 83 1.33 -12.36 3.22
N VAL A 84 0.41 -11.67 3.91
CA VAL A 84 0.76 -10.57 4.83
C VAL A 84 1.73 -11.02 5.93
N ALA A 85 1.61 -12.27 6.39
CA ALA A 85 2.58 -12.86 7.33
C ALA A 85 3.97 -13.07 6.71
N ALA A 86 4.08 -13.29 5.39
CA ALA A 86 5.36 -13.37 4.69
C ALA A 86 6.00 -11.98 4.59
N TYR A 87 5.22 -10.96 4.26
CA TYR A 87 5.66 -9.57 4.29
C TYR A 87 6.28 -9.20 5.64
N LEU A 88 5.61 -9.48 6.75
CA LEU A 88 6.15 -9.18 8.08
C LEU A 88 7.46 -9.95 8.39
N ARG A 89 7.61 -11.19 7.88
CA ARG A 89 8.87 -11.96 8.02
C ARG A 89 10.02 -11.32 7.27
N GLU A 90 9.79 -10.90 6.04
CA GLU A 90 10.79 -10.23 5.22
C GLU A 90 11.26 -8.92 5.84
N GLN A 91 10.32 -8.19 6.46
CA GLN A 91 10.59 -6.97 7.23
C GLN A 91 11.23 -7.25 8.61
N ARG A 92 11.52 -8.53 8.93
CA ARG A 92 12.17 -9.00 10.15
C ARG A 92 11.43 -8.58 11.43
N GLU A 93 10.11 -8.54 11.38
CA GLU A 93 9.31 -8.25 12.56
C GLU A 93 9.48 -9.37 13.61
N PRO A 94 9.75 -9.03 14.88
CA PRO A 94 10.09 -10.01 15.91
C PRO A 94 8.90 -10.90 16.30
N ARG A 95 7.68 -10.40 16.11
CA ARG A 95 6.44 -11.14 16.36
C ARG A 95 5.53 -11.04 15.16
N ILE A 96 5.07 -12.18 14.68
CA ILE A 96 4.05 -12.28 13.64
C ILE A 96 2.76 -12.72 14.33
N PRO A 97 1.74 -11.84 14.40
CA PRO A 97 0.45 -12.21 14.94
C PRO A 97 -0.19 -13.36 14.16
N LEU A 98 -1.01 -14.17 14.84
CA LEU A 98 -1.83 -15.22 14.22
C LEU A 98 -3.24 -14.74 13.91
N ASP A 99 -3.73 -13.76 14.68
CA ASP A 99 -5.03 -13.15 14.45
C ASP A 99 -4.99 -12.26 13.19
N PRO A 100 -5.90 -12.42 12.22
CA PRO A 100 -5.87 -11.67 10.97
C PRO A 100 -5.95 -10.15 11.15
N ARG A 101 -6.65 -9.69 12.19
CA ARG A 101 -6.76 -8.25 12.47
C ARG A 101 -5.46 -7.72 13.06
N GLU A 102 -4.90 -8.39 14.06
CA GLU A 102 -3.58 -8.02 14.60
C GLU A 102 -2.48 -8.08 13.52
N LEU A 103 -2.59 -9.03 12.59
CA LEU A 103 -1.67 -9.17 11.46
C LEU A 103 -1.77 -7.96 10.50
N ALA A 104 -2.99 -7.56 10.14
CA ALA A 104 -3.21 -6.38 9.31
C ALA A 104 -2.74 -5.09 10.01
N ASP A 105 -3.01 -4.96 11.31
CA ASP A 105 -2.56 -3.82 12.12
C ASP A 105 -1.03 -3.71 12.13
N ALA A 106 -0.33 -4.84 12.32
CA ALA A 106 1.12 -4.90 12.24
C ALA A 106 1.63 -4.53 10.84
N ALA A 107 0.99 -5.02 9.79
CA ALA A 107 1.37 -4.73 8.41
C ALA A 107 1.21 -3.24 8.05
N LEU A 108 0.11 -2.59 8.46
CA LEU A 108 -0.08 -1.16 8.28
C LEU A 108 0.96 -0.33 9.02
N ARG A 109 1.31 -0.70 10.26
CA ARG A 109 2.38 -0.03 11.01
C ARG A 109 3.71 -0.13 10.27
N VAL A 110 4.07 -1.34 9.83
CA VAL A 110 5.33 -1.58 9.11
C VAL A 110 5.33 -0.81 7.81
N PHE A 111 4.23 -0.84 7.04
CA PHE A 111 4.08 -0.07 5.80
C PHE A 111 4.37 1.41 5.99
N ILE A 112 3.74 2.07 6.96
CA ILE A 112 3.99 3.50 7.25
C ILE A 112 5.43 3.76 7.68
N SER A 113 6.00 2.86 8.49
CA SER A 113 7.42 2.91 8.87
C SER A 113 8.33 2.85 7.64
N ARG A 114 8.01 2.00 6.66
CA ARG A 114 8.75 1.89 5.39
C ARG A 114 8.60 3.11 4.49
N VAL A 115 7.41 3.72 4.43
CA VAL A 115 7.16 4.97 3.68
C VAL A 115 8.05 6.09 4.22
N PHE A 116 8.07 6.27 5.55
CA PHE A 116 8.83 7.33 6.23
C PHE A 116 10.21 6.90 6.74
N SER A 117 10.73 5.79 6.24
CA SER A 117 12.08 5.32 6.59
C SER A 117 13.09 6.42 6.28
N GLU A 118 13.85 6.82 7.30
CA GLU A 118 14.88 7.87 7.20
C GLU A 118 14.34 9.23 6.70
N ALA A 119 13.03 9.48 6.84
CA ALA A 119 12.45 10.77 6.53
C ALA A 119 12.74 11.76 7.67
N THR A 120 13.10 12.99 7.30
CA THR A 120 13.20 14.11 8.25
C THR A 120 11.87 14.84 8.43
N GLU A 121 10.99 14.73 7.43
CA GLU A 121 9.67 15.35 7.40
C GLU A 121 8.62 14.33 6.97
N PHE A 122 7.41 14.43 7.51
CA PHE A 122 6.29 13.55 7.19
C PHE A 122 5.54 14.02 5.93
N VAL A 123 6.26 14.14 4.82
CA VAL A 123 5.70 14.45 3.50
C VAL A 123 5.79 13.22 2.61
N ILE A 124 4.66 12.83 2.02
CA ILE A 124 4.64 11.72 1.07
C ILE A 124 5.17 12.15 -0.28
N THR A 125 6.12 11.37 -0.77
CA THR A 125 6.61 11.43 -2.15
C THR A 125 6.18 10.15 -2.89
N PRO A 126 5.79 10.22 -4.16
CA PRO A 126 5.41 9.05 -4.94
C PRO A 126 6.44 7.92 -4.85
N GLU A 127 7.73 8.24 -4.92
CA GLU A 127 8.82 7.26 -4.95
C GLU A 127 8.89 6.42 -3.66
N ARG A 128 8.67 7.05 -2.51
CA ARG A 128 8.65 6.37 -1.20
C ARG A 128 7.43 5.48 -1.05
N LEU A 129 6.27 5.97 -1.50
CA LEU A 129 5.02 5.21 -1.47
C LEU A 129 5.12 3.98 -2.38
N GLU A 130 5.56 4.17 -3.63
CA GLU A 130 5.73 3.09 -4.61
C GLU A 130 6.73 2.05 -4.11
N ARG A 131 7.86 2.47 -3.53
CA ARG A 131 8.83 1.55 -2.93
C ARG A 131 8.22 0.71 -1.81
N ALA A 132 7.54 1.35 -0.85
CA ALA A 132 6.92 0.64 0.27
C ALA A 132 5.79 -0.28 -0.19
N TYR A 133 5.01 0.13 -1.19
CA TYR A 133 3.95 -0.68 -1.77
C TYR A 133 4.51 -1.90 -2.52
N ALA A 134 5.58 -1.73 -3.31
CA ALA A 134 6.24 -2.82 -4.02
C ALA A 134 6.75 -3.93 -3.07
N GLU A 135 7.17 -3.57 -1.86
CA GLU A 135 7.58 -4.55 -0.83
C GLU A 135 6.39 -5.42 -0.38
N ILE A 136 5.19 -4.84 -0.17
CA ILE A 136 3.98 -5.60 0.16
C ILE A 136 3.52 -6.43 -1.04
N GLU A 137 3.49 -5.81 -2.22
CA GLU A 137 3.03 -6.47 -3.44
C GLU A 137 3.89 -7.68 -3.76
N SER A 138 5.22 -7.55 -3.65
CA SER A 138 6.13 -8.69 -3.79
C SER A 138 5.76 -9.79 -2.79
N ALA A 139 5.72 -9.51 -1.49
CA ALA A 139 5.50 -10.56 -0.48
C ALA A 139 4.11 -11.23 -0.53
N VAL A 140 3.07 -10.49 -0.94
CA VAL A 140 1.69 -11.01 -1.01
C VAL A 140 1.47 -11.83 -2.28
N PHE A 141 2.06 -11.40 -3.40
CA PHE A 141 1.80 -11.98 -4.72
C PHE A 141 2.97 -12.81 -5.28
N GLU A 142 4.11 -12.90 -4.58
CA GLU A 142 5.23 -13.75 -5.01
C GLU A 142 4.79 -15.21 -5.13
N GLY A 143 5.07 -15.79 -6.30
CA GLY A 143 4.68 -17.17 -6.63
C GLY A 143 3.18 -17.37 -6.95
N ARG A 144 2.38 -16.30 -7.02
CA ARG A 144 0.98 -16.37 -7.47
C ARG A 144 0.85 -15.88 -8.90
N ALA A 145 0.12 -16.64 -9.70
CA ALA A 145 -0.33 -16.17 -10.99
C ALA A 145 -1.65 -15.42 -10.78
N ASP A 146 -1.65 -14.11 -10.97
CA ASP A 146 -2.90 -13.36 -11.15
C ASP A 146 -3.56 -13.85 -12.44
N ALA A 147 -4.77 -14.38 -12.32
CA ALA A 147 -5.61 -14.75 -13.45
C ALA A 147 -6.76 -13.75 -13.51
N VAL A 148 -6.74 -12.89 -14.52
CA VAL A 148 -7.92 -12.09 -14.89
C VAL A 148 -8.83 -12.99 -15.72
N VAL A 149 -10.04 -13.25 -15.22
CA VAL A 149 -11.05 -13.99 -15.96
C VAL A 149 -12.02 -12.99 -16.57
N VAL A 150 -12.03 -12.89 -17.89
CA VAL A 150 -12.98 -12.06 -18.62
C VAL A 150 -14.13 -12.94 -19.09
N ALA A 151 -15.35 -12.64 -18.64
CA ALA A 151 -16.56 -13.34 -19.04
C ALA A 151 -17.48 -12.38 -19.82
N PRO A 152 -17.76 -12.62 -21.12
CA PRO A 152 -18.69 -11.81 -21.89
C PRO A 152 -20.11 -11.90 -21.31
N LEU A 153 -20.74 -10.75 -21.07
CA LEU A 153 -22.15 -10.65 -20.67
C LEU A 153 -22.97 -10.08 -21.83
N PHE A 154 -23.88 -10.89 -22.36
CA PHE A 154 -24.72 -10.51 -23.50
C PHE A 154 -26.02 -9.83 -23.05
N GLY A 155 -26.52 -8.91 -23.88
CA GLY A 155 -27.82 -8.25 -23.66
C GLY A 155 -27.80 -7.11 -22.65
N LEU A 156 -26.62 -6.71 -22.18
CA LEU A 156 -26.42 -5.56 -21.29
C LEU A 156 -25.64 -4.47 -22.03
N ARG A 157 -26.09 -3.23 -21.90
CA ARG A 157 -25.36 -2.05 -22.34
C ARG A 157 -25.11 -1.17 -21.11
N ILE A 158 -23.85 -0.90 -20.83
CA ILE A 158 -23.47 0.02 -19.76
C ILE A 158 -23.40 1.45 -20.33
N ALA A 159 -23.81 2.43 -19.52
CA ALA A 159 -23.80 3.84 -19.92
C ALA A 159 -22.46 4.54 -19.60
N SER A 160 -21.63 3.91 -18.77
CA SER A 160 -20.27 4.35 -18.40
C SER A 160 -19.24 3.36 -18.93
N ALA A 161 -17.99 3.81 -19.09
CA ALA A 161 -16.88 2.96 -19.54
C ALA A 161 -16.61 1.78 -18.58
N GLU A 162 -16.81 2.01 -17.27
CA GLU A 162 -16.68 1.00 -16.24
C GLU A 162 -17.79 1.15 -15.18
N ILE A 163 -18.26 0.04 -14.64
CA ILE A 163 -19.13 -0.06 -13.47
C ILE A 163 -18.48 -1.02 -12.47
N ALA A 164 -18.02 -0.50 -11.34
CA ALA A 164 -17.52 -1.34 -10.25
C ALA A 164 -18.67 -2.08 -9.56
N LEU A 165 -18.61 -3.42 -9.52
CA LEU A 165 -19.58 -4.26 -8.81
C LEU A 165 -19.14 -4.58 -7.37
N GLY A 166 -17.86 -4.37 -7.06
CA GLY A 166 -17.25 -4.66 -5.76
C GLY A 166 -16.49 -5.99 -5.77
N GLU A 167 -15.71 -6.25 -4.71
CA GLU A 167 -14.93 -7.49 -4.54
C GLU A 167 -13.98 -7.82 -5.71
N GLY A 168 -13.48 -6.80 -6.41
CA GLY A 168 -12.61 -6.97 -7.57
C GLY A 168 -13.33 -7.28 -8.88
N LEU A 169 -14.67 -7.26 -8.88
CA LEU A 169 -15.50 -7.39 -10.08
C LEU A 169 -15.85 -6.01 -10.64
N SER A 170 -15.70 -5.84 -11.94
CA SER A 170 -16.21 -4.69 -12.67
C SER A 170 -16.80 -5.11 -14.02
N LEU A 171 -17.77 -4.32 -14.50
CA LEU A 171 -18.27 -4.38 -15.86
C LEU A 171 -17.56 -3.30 -16.66
N ILE A 172 -16.89 -3.68 -17.74
CA ILE A 172 -16.17 -2.79 -18.63
C ILE A 172 -16.76 -2.97 -20.03
N GLY A 173 -16.86 -1.88 -20.80
CA GLY A 173 -17.25 -1.96 -22.21
C GLY A 173 -16.24 -2.81 -22.98
N GLY A 174 -16.70 -3.76 -23.80
CA GLY A 174 -15.79 -4.68 -24.49
C GLY A 174 -14.77 -3.96 -25.38
N GLU A 175 -15.15 -2.81 -25.91
CA GLU A 175 -14.32 -1.90 -26.69
C GLU A 175 -13.23 -1.15 -25.89
N GLU A 176 -13.39 -1.02 -24.58
CA GLU A 176 -12.44 -0.33 -23.69
C GLU A 176 -11.36 -1.26 -23.13
N LEU A 177 -11.49 -2.58 -23.32
CA LEU A 177 -10.55 -3.59 -22.83
C LEU A 177 -9.68 -4.12 -23.96
N GLU A 178 -8.37 -3.85 -23.90
CA GLU A 178 -7.39 -4.20 -24.96
C GLU A 178 -7.37 -5.70 -25.31
N ASP A 179 -7.55 -6.57 -24.31
CA ASP A 179 -7.57 -8.04 -24.46
C ASP A 179 -8.98 -8.65 -24.32
N ALA A 180 -10.02 -7.91 -24.71
CA ALA A 180 -11.38 -8.41 -24.65
C ALA A 180 -11.56 -9.68 -25.53
N PRO A 181 -12.29 -10.70 -25.06
CA PRO A 181 -12.78 -11.77 -25.92
C PRO A 181 -13.54 -11.16 -27.10
N LYS A 182 -13.35 -11.71 -28.31
CA LYS A 182 -14.00 -11.19 -29.53
C LYS A 182 -15.52 -11.09 -29.39
N ASP A 183 -16.11 -12.00 -28.63
CA ASP A 183 -17.55 -12.06 -28.40
C ASP A 183 -18.04 -10.98 -27.42
N ALA A 184 -17.14 -10.32 -26.69
CA ALA A 184 -17.46 -9.20 -25.78
C ALA A 184 -17.48 -7.84 -26.48
N VAL A 185 -16.84 -7.71 -27.66
CA VAL A 185 -16.86 -6.48 -28.44
C VAL A 185 -18.15 -6.43 -29.24
N TRP A 186 -18.98 -5.41 -28.99
CA TRP A 186 -20.24 -5.27 -29.72
C TRP A 186 -19.94 -5.01 -31.21
N PRO A 187 -20.46 -5.83 -32.14
CA PRO A 187 -20.26 -5.57 -33.55
C PRO A 187 -20.94 -4.24 -33.93
N LEU A 188 -20.14 -3.30 -34.42
CA LEU A 188 -20.62 -2.06 -35.03
C LEU A 188 -21.59 -2.41 -36.17
N GLY A 189 -22.90 -2.24 -35.92
CA GLY A 189 -23.96 -2.48 -36.91
C GLY A 189 -24.99 -3.55 -36.56
N ALA A 190 -25.04 -4.08 -35.33
CA ALA A 190 -26.08 -5.04 -34.91
C ALA A 190 -27.41 -4.39 -34.44
N ASP A 191 -27.60 -3.10 -34.68
CA ASP A 191 -28.90 -2.42 -34.55
C ASP A 191 -29.67 -2.49 -35.88
N GLU A 192 -30.01 -3.71 -36.33
CA GLU A 192 -31.16 -3.98 -37.21
C GLU A 192 -32.04 -5.08 -36.62
#